data_AF-A0A1H5MV96-F1
#
_entry.id   AF-A0A1H5MV96-F1
#
_cell.length_a   1.000
_cell.length_b   1.000
_cell.length_c   1.000
_cell.angle_alpha   90.00
_cell.angle_beta   90.00
_cell.angle_gamma   90.00
#
_symmetry.space_group_name_H-M   'P 1'
#
loop_
_entity.id
_entity.type
_entity.pdbx_description
1 polymer ?
#
loop_
_entity_poly.entity_id
_entity_poly.type
_entity_poly.pdbx_seq_one_letter_code
_entity_poly.pdbx_strand_id
1 'polypeptide(L)'
;MLNHLKRLIDLVEQGDAGSIHADKCLEEIYSELKKYGMIMESEGRIFFTDKGNEARLKGLQIGIEQLKLEEEMIDLSEKKGRLGSTFFFISLFLFLVTLTLFLMMDFTTYSLWG
;
A
#
# COMPACT_ATOMS: atom_id res chain seq x y z
N MET A 1 13.30 -7.67 1.77
CA MET A 1 12.71 -9.02 1.77
C MET A 1 12.05 -9.41 0.45
N LEU A 2 11.13 -8.62 -0.11
CA LEU A 2 10.43 -8.92 -1.38
C LEU A 2 11.37 -9.28 -2.56
N ASN A 3 12.50 -8.59 -2.72
CA ASN A 3 13.47 -8.88 -3.78
C ASN A 3 14.20 -10.23 -3.62
N HIS A 4 14.48 -10.65 -2.40
CA HIS A 4 15.15 -11.93 -2.13
C HIS A 4 14.20 -13.11 -2.36
N LEU A 5 12.92 -12.97 -2.00
CA LEU A 5 11.90 -13.98 -2.27
C LEU A 5 11.70 -14.18 -3.78
N LYS A 6 11.61 -13.08 -4.55
CA LYS A 6 11.50 -13.15 -6.01
C LYS A 6 12.70 -13.85 -6.63
N ARG A 7 13.91 -13.45 -6.22
CA ARG A 7 15.16 -14.07 -6.68
C ARG A 7 15.24 -15.54 -6.31
N LEU A 8 14.76 -15.94 -5.12
CA LEU A 8 14.67 -17.33 -4.71
C LEU A 8 13.72 -18.12 -5.61
N ILE A 9 12.53 -17.57 -5.90
CA ILE A 9 11.56 -18.21 -6.79
C ILE A 9 12.16 -18.43 -8.19
N ASP A 10 12.83 -17.41 -8.74
CA ASP A 10 13.50 -17.51 -10.04
C ASP A 10 14.58 -18.60 -10.05
N LEU A 11 15.38 -18.71 -8.99
CA LEU A 11 16.41 -19.75 -8.85
C LEU A 11 15.82 -21.16 -8.68
N VAL A 12 14.70 -21.28 -7.96
CA VAL A 12 13.96 -22.55 -7.84
C VAL A 12 13.35 -22.96 -9.17
N GLU A 13 12.82 -22.01 -9.97
CA GLU A 13 12.34 -22.30 -11.33
C GLU A 13 13.46 -22.74 -12.28
N GLN A 14 14.66 -22.18 -12.11
CA GLN A 14 15.86 -22.58 -12.85
C GLN A 14 16.46 -23.91 -12.36
N GLY A 15 16.02 -24.41 -11.20
CA GLY A 15 16.54 -25.62 -10.56
C GLY A 15 17.98 -25.46 -10.05
N ASP A 16 18.45 -24.23 -9.82
CA ASP A 16 19.83 -23.96 -9.40
C ASP A 16 19.97 -23.89 -7.88
N ALA A 17 20.29 -25.05 -7.27
CA ALA A 17 20.55 -25.16 -5.85
C ALA A 17 21.86 -24.47 -5.41
N GLY A 18 22.86 -24.44 -6.30
CA GLY A 18 24.19 -23.91 -5.98
C GLY A 18 24.13 -22.42 -5.65
N SER A 19 23.38 -21.67 -6.45
CA SER A 19 23.19 -20.22 -6.24
C SER A 19 22.42 -19.89 -4.97
N ILE A 20 21.56 -20.80 -4.49
CA ILE A 20 20.78 -20.61 -3.26
C ILE A 20 21.66 -20.85 -2.02
N HIS A 21 22.48 -21.89 -2.04
CA HIS A 21 23.42 -22.19 -0.95
C HIS A 21 24.59 -21.21 -0.86
N ALA A 22 24.92 -20.51 -1.95
CA ALA A 22 25.99 -19.51 -1.95
C ALA A 22 25.61 -18.21 -1.21
N ASP A 23 24.31 -17.94 -1.04
CA ASP A 23 23.79 -16.71 -0.41
C ASP A 23 23.07 -17.05 0.89
N LYS A 24 23.67 -16.67 2.04
CA LYS A 24 23.11 -16.93 3.38
C LYS A 24 21.67 -16.42 3.55
N CYS A 25 21.32 -15.30 2.94
CA CYS A 25 19.96 -14.76 3.04
C CYS A 25 18.95 -15.59 2.25
N LEU A 26 19.37 -16.19 1.13
CA LEU A 26 18.52 -17.10 0.36
C LEU A 26 18.44 -18.47 1.02
N GLU A 27 19.53 -18.93 1.63
CA GLU A 27 19.59 -20.21 2.35
C GLU A 27 18.67 -20.24 3.58
N GLU A 28 18.57 -19.15 4.34
CA GLU A 28 17.61 -19.03 5.45
C GLU A 28 16.16 -19.21 4.97
N ILE A 29 15.78 -18.50 3.90
CA ILE A 29 14.43 -18.58 3.33
C ILE A 29 14.18 -19.96 2.72
N TYR A 30 15.17 -20.53 2.03
CA TYR A 30 15.13 -21.88 1.48
C TYR A 30 14.92 -22.92 2.59
N SER A 31 15.65 -22.82 3.69
CA SER A 31 15.52 -23.72 4.83
C SER A 31 14.11 -23.68 5.44
N GLU A 32 13.52 -22.48 5.58
CA GLU A 32 12.14 -22.34 6.02
C GLU A 32 11.16 -22.99 5.04
N LEU A 33 11.25 -22.68 3.75
CA LEU A 33 10.36 -23.25 2.74
C LEU A 33 10.48 -24.78 2.67
N LYS A 34 11.68 -25.33 2.84
CA LYS A 34 11.95 -26.78 2.91
C LYS A 34 11.32 -27.38 4.17
N LYS A 35 11.46 -26.72 5.33
CA LYS A 35 10.83 -27.13 6.60
C LYS A 35 9.31 -27.20 6.51
N TYR A 36 8.67 -26.30 5.77
CA TYR A 36 7.21 -26.31 5.56
C TYR A 36 6.75 -27.23 4.42
N GLY A 37 7.69 -27.90 3.73
CA GLY A 37 7.41 -28.81 2.62
C GLY A 37 6.92 -28.10 1.36
N MET A 38 7.31 -26.84 1.16
CA MET A 38 6.95 -26.04 -0.02
C MET A 38 7.91 -26.27 -1.20
N ILE A 39 9.14 -26.69 -0.91
CA ILE A 39 10.17 -26.98 -1.90
C ILE A 39 10.86 -28.30 -1.56
N MET A 40 11.27 -29.01 -2.60
CA MET A 40 12.00 -30.26 -2.51
C MET A 40 13.25 -30.20 -3.37
N GLU A 41 14.25 -30.97 -2.98
CA GLU A 41 15.51 -31.07 -3.68
C GLU A 41 15.66 -32.50 -4.18
N SER A 42 15.85 -32.66 -5.50
CA SER A 42 16.03 -33.95 -6.15
C SER A 42 17.12 -33.83 -7.20
N GLU A 43 18.09 -34.74 -7.16
CA GLU A 43 19.21 -34.80 -8.12
C GLU A 43 20.00 -33.47 -8.24
N GLY A 44 20.13 -32.73 -7.13
CA GLY A 44 20.82 -31.44 -7.09
C GLY A 44 20.03 -30.27 -7.71
N ARG A 45 18.75 -30.49 -8.04
CA ARG A 45 17.82 -29.45 -8.50
C ARG A 45 16.74 -29.22 -7.46
N ILE A 46 16.28 -27.98 -7.36
CA ILE A 46 15.19 -27.61 -6.45
C ILE A 46 13.90 -27.47 -7.26
N PHE A 47 12.80 -27.96 -6.69
CA PHE A 47 11.48 -27.91 -7.28
C PHE A 47 10.47 -27.44 -6.23
N PHE A 48 9.41 -26.76 -6.69
CA PHE A 48 8.23 -26.54 -5.87
C PHE A 48 7.43 -27.84 -5.73
N THR A 49 6.98 -28.11 -4.51
CA THR A 49 5.99 -29.17 -4.28
C THR A 49 4.60 -28.66 -4.69
N ASP A 50 3.61 -29.55 -4.77
CA ASP A 50 2.22 -29.16 -5.00
C ASP A 50 1.75 -28.12 -3.98
N LYS A 51 2.14 -28.29 -2.72
CA LYS A 51 1.86 -27.37 -1.61
C LYS A 51 2.55 -26.01 -1.81
N GLY A 52 3.78 -26.00 -2.30
CA GLY A 52 4.51 -24.76 -2.60
C GLY A 52 3.87 -23.97 -3.75
N ASN A 53 3.46 -24.68 -4.80
CA ASN A 53 2.73 -24.07 -5.93
C ASN A 53 1.38 -23.50 -5.49
N GLU A 54 0.63 -24.21 -4.66
CA GLU A 54 -0.64 -23.71 -4.12
C GLU A 54 -0.44 -22.48 -3.23
N ALA A 55 0.58 -22.49 -2.37
CA ALA A 55 0.93 -21.34 -1.51
C ALA A 55 1.34 -20.12 -2.35
N ARG A 56 2.11 -20.32 -3.43
CA ARG A 56 2.49 -19.26 -4.37
C ARG A 56 1.28 -18.64 -5.04
N LEU A 57 0.33 -19.46 -5.52
CA LEU A 57 -0.90 -18.99 -6.16
C LEU A 57 -1.78 -18.19 -5.19
N LYS A 58 -1.96 -18.69 -3.96
CA LYS A 58 -2.69 -17.98 -2.90
C LYS A 58 -2.02 -16.66 -2.52
N GLY A 59 -0.70 -16.66 -2.38
CA GLY A 59 0.08 -15.43 -2.12
C GLY A 59 -0.08 -14.40 -3.24
N LEU A 60 -0.12 -14.84 -4.50
CA LEU A 60 -0.36 -13.96 -5.65
C LEU A 60 -1.79 -13.37 -5.63
N GLN A 61 -2.81 -14.19 -5.33
CA GLN A 61 -4.18 -13.71 -5.23
C GLN A 61 -4.34 -12.64 -4.14
N ILE A 62 -3.79 -12.89 -2.95
CA ILE A 62 -3.81 -11.92 -1.85
C ILE A 62 -3.06 -10.64 -2.25
N GLY A 63 -1.92 -10.75 -2.93
CA GLY A 63 -1.19 -9.59 -3.43
C GLY A 63 -1.98 -8.77 -4.44
N ILE A 64 -2.70 -9.41 -5.36
CA ILE A 64 -3.56 -8.74 -6.34
C ILE A 64 -4.76 -8.07 -5.65
N GLU A 65 -5.37 -8.72 -4.68
CA GLU A 65 -6.48 -8.13 -3.91
C GLU A 65 -6.04 -6.91 -3.11
N GLN A 66 -4.84 -6.95 -2.50
CA GLN A 66 -4.27 -5.78 -1.81
C GLN A 66 -4.00 -4.63 -2.78
N LEU A 67 -3.46 -4.91 -3.97
CA LEU A 67 -3.22 -3.87 -4.98
C LEU A 67 -4.52 -3.24 -5.50
N LYS A 68 -5.58 -4.04 -5.69
CA LYS A 68 -6.90 -3.51 -6.06
C LYS A 68 -7.49 -2.61 -4.99
N LEU A 69 -7.35 -3.00 -3.72
CA LEU A 69 -7.81 -2.18 -2.59
C LEU A 69 -7.02 -0.87 -2.47
N GLU A 70 -5.73 -0.89 -2.75
CA GLU A 70 -4.89 0.30 -2.73
C GLU A 70 -5.24 1.28 -3.87
N GLU A 71 -5.51 0.78 -5.09
CA GLU A 71 -6.05 1.60 -6.20
C GLU A 71 -7.41 2.23 -5.86
N GLU A 72 -8.33 1.48 -5.26
CA GLU A 72 -9.65 2.02 -4.85
C GLU A 72 -9.52 3.12 -3.78
N MET A 73 -8.56 3.01 -2.86
CA MET A 73 -8.33 4.05 -1.85
C MET A 73 -7.74 5.34 -2.43
N ILE A 74 -6.90 5.25 -3.46
CA ILE A 74 -6.33 6.41 -4.14
C ILE A 74 -7.43 7.20 -4.88
N ASP A 75 -8.32 6.51 -5.60
CA ASP A 75 -9.43 7.16 -6.33
C ASP A 75 -10.44 7.84 -5.38
N LEU A 76 -10.69 7.23 -4.22
CA LEU A 76 -11.52 7.84 -3.17
C LEU A 76 -10.88 9.07 -2.50
N SER A 77 -9.56 9.07 -2.33
CA SER A 77 -8.80 10.22 -1.80
C SER A 77 -8.84 11.41 -2.76
N GLU A 78 -8.70 11.16 -4.06
CA GLU A 78 -8.69 12.21 -5.09
C GLU A 78 -10.05 12.91 -5.22
N LYS A 79 -11.16 12.16 -5.13
CA LYS A 79 -12.52 12.73 -5.10
C LYS A 79 -12.79 13.53 -3.83
N LYS A 80 -12.31 13.07 -2.67
CA LYS A 80 -12.60 13.71 -1.38
C LYS A 80 -11.85 15.03 -1.20
N GLY A 81 -10.62 15.14 -1.72
CA GLY A 81 -9.84 16.38 -1.72
C GLY A 81 -10.51 17.52 -2.51
N ARG A 82 -11.19 17.19 -3.62
CA ARG A 82 -11.87 18.19 -4.46
C ARG A 82 -13.12 18.78 -3.80
N LEU A 83 -13.92 17.98 -3.09
CA LEU A 83 -15.10 18.47 -2.34
C LEU A 83 -14.72 19.30 -1.09
N GLY A 84 -13.70 18.88 -0.34
CA GLY A 84 -13.26 19.58 0.87
C GLY A 84 -12.80 21.02 0.60
N SER A 85 -12.10 21.22 -0.52
CA SER A 85 -11.66 22.53 -0.99
C SER A 85 -12.84 23.51 -1.17
N THR A 86 -13.88 23.12 -1.90
CA THR A 86 -15.02 24.00 -2.17
C THR A 86 -15.82 24.36 -0.92
N PHE A 87 -16.01 23.42 0.00
CA PHE A 87 -16.70 23.69 1.27
C PHE A 87 -15.92 24.66 2.16
N PHE A 88 -14.59 24.58 2.17
CA PHE A 88 -13.73 25.51 2.92
C PHE A 88 -13.87 26.94 2.39
N PHE A 89 -13.84 27.15 1.07
CA PHE A 89 -14.00 28.49 0.49
C PHE A 89 -15.38 29.09 0.75
N ILE A 90 -16.45 28.30 0.67
CA ILE A 90 -17.82 28.79 0.95
C ILE A 90 -17.96 29.18 2.43
N SER A 91 -17.43 28.35 3.35
CA SER A 91 -17.44 28.65 4.78
C SER A 91 -16.66 29.92 5.12
N LEU A 92 -15.46 30.08 4.54
CA LEU A 92 -14.62 31.27 4.73
C LEU A 92 -15.31 32.54 4.18
N PHE A 93 -15.97 32.44 3.03
CA PHE A 93 -16.71 33.54 2.44
C PHE A 93 -17.87 34.00 3.33
N LEU A 94 -18.67 33.06 3.84
CA LEU A 94 -19.77 33.36 4.76
C LEU A 94 -19.27 34.01 6.05
N PHE A 95 -18.15 33.55 6.60
CA PHE A 95 -17.53 34.15 7.79
C PHE A 95 -17.05 35.59 7.54
N LEU A 96 -16.44 35.86 6.39
CA LEU A 96 -16.03 37.23 6.03
C LEU A 96 -17.22 38.17 5.92
N VAL A 97 -18.31 37.71 5.29
CA VAL A 97 -19.53 38.51 5.15
C VAL A 97 -20.14 38.86 6.51
N THR A 98 -20.28 37.88 7.41
CA THR A 98 -20.82 38.13 8.76
C THR A 98 -19.92 39.06 9.57
N LEU A 99 -18.60 38.91 9.47
CA LEU A 99 -17.63 39.81 10.12
C LEU A 99 -17.77 41.26 9.61
N THR A 100 -17.88 41.47 8.30
CA THR A 100 -18.08 42.81 7.75
C THR A 100 -19.40 43.45 8.19
N LEU A 101 -20.49 42.68 8.25
CA LEU A 101 -21.78 43.18 8.76
C LEU A 101 -21.69 43.56 10.25
N PHE A 102 -20.97 42.76 11.05
CA PHE A 102 -20.75 43.05 12.46
C PHE A 102 -19.97 44.36 12.66
N LEU A 103 -18.86 44.54 11.93
CA LEU A 103 -18.07 45.77 11.99
C LEU A 103 -18.85 47.01 11.52
N MET A 104 -19.72 46.86 10.50
CA MET A 104 -20.59 47.93 10.04
C MET A 104 -21.65 48.31 11.09
N MET A 105 -22.21 47.32 11.79
CA MET A 105 -23.13 47.56 12.91
C MET A 105 -22.46 48.38 14.01
N ASP A 106 -21.28 47.96 14.47
CA ASP A 106 -20.55 48.67 15.52
C ASP A 106 -20.26 50.12 15.10
N PHE A 107 -19.76 50.33 13.87
CA PHE A 107 -19.49 51.68 13.34
C PHE A 107 -20.74 52.57 13.32
N THR A 108 -21.90 52.05 12.89
CA THR A 108 -23.14 52.83 12.88
C THR A 108 -23.60 53.22 14.29
N THR A 109 -23.48 52.34 15.28
CA THR A 109 -23.79 52.66 16.68
C THR A 109 -22.83 53.70 17.27
N TYR A 110 -21.54 53.65 16.94
CA TYR A 110 -20.58 54.68 17.38
C TYR A 110 -20.87 56.05 16.75
N SER A 111 -21.28 56.09 15.48
CA SER A 111 -21.59 57.35 14.78
C SER A 111 -22.88 58.05 15.25
N LEU A 112 -23.80 57.32 15.90
CA LEU A 112 -25.08 57.84 16.39
C LEU A 112 -25.01 58.37 17.83
N TRP A 113 -23.91 58.10 18.55
CA TRP A 113 -23.72 58.44 19.97
C TRP A 113 -22.49 59.33 20.24
N GLY A 114 -21.70 59.67 19.22
CA GLY A 114 -20.60 60.64 19.28
C GLY A 114 -20.94 61.92 18.52
#